data_AF-A0A086ZKP2-F1
#
_entry.id   AF-A0A086ZKP2-F1
#
_cell.length_a   1.000
_cell.length_b   1.000
_cell.length_c   1.000
_cell.angle_alpha   90.00
_cell.angle_beta   90.00
_cell.angle_gamma   90.00
#
_symmetry.space_group_name_H-M   'P 1'
#
loop_
_entity.id
_entity.type
_entity.pdbx_description
1 polymer ?
#
loop_
_entity_poly.entity_id
_entity_poly.type
_entity_poly.pdbx_seq_one_letter_code
_entity_poly.pdbx_strand_id
1 'polypeptide(L)'
;MTIAPPNPEILWPEYHIFFRNRYDYVYTMVVKQVQTDGTFVTVAQAASRLGISPRRVRALAEQGTLSVADIAQRSLLISNESVLAYRARPRSAGRPLSSRMAFAALYLIVGLPATWITPQERYRIRTMLKLTDARRLSEAVRKRATRTCFWAHHSDIQAIRRYITPSGCTDQTAPRFQLEPPSILEGYVSTETSAFLMKRTFIRENTSPTTLIMHTANFLPPHGQEMPLSVCAADLAQSPDPRESNAGLDMLDSLLHDFNRKDNHAVAVS
;
A
#
# COMPACT_ATOMS: atom_id res chain seq x y z
N MET A 1 -24.51 1.16 42.50
CA MET A 1 -24.41 1.66 41.11
C MET A 1 -23.70 3.00 41.16
N THR A 2 -22.40 3.03 40.89
CA THR A 2 -21.59 4.25 40.95
C THR A 2 -21.51 4.82 39.54
N ILE A 3 -22.24 5.91 39.30
CA ILE A 3 -22.26 6.62 38.02
C ILE A 3 -20.91 7.34 37.86
N ALA A 4 -20.20 7.04 36.78
CA ALA A 4 -18.97 7.74 36.41
C ALA A 4 -19.28 9.23 36.12
N PRO A 5 -18.40 10.18 36.48
CA PRO A 5 -18.65 11.59 36.24
C PRO A 5 -18.71 11.88 34.73
N PRO A 6 -19.55 12.85 34.29
CA PRO A 6 -19.60 13.23 32.88
C PRO A 6 -18.26 13.84 32.45
N ASN A 7 -17.86 13.48 31.23
CA ASN A 7 -16.68 14.00 30.52
C ASN A 7 -16.73 15.55 30.51
N PRO A 8 -15.65 16.29 30.81
CA PRO A 8 -15.71 17.74 30.88
C PRO A 8 -16.04 18.33 29.51
N GLU A 9 -17.20 18.97 29.38
CA GLU A 9 -17.53 19.86 28.28
C GLU A 9 -16.54 21.03 28.31
N ILE A 10 -15.70 21.11 27.27
CA ILE A 10 -14.80 22.23 27.10
C ILE A 10 -15.44 23.18 26.08
N LEU A 11 -16.09 24.23 26.58
CA LEU A 11 -16.69 25.30 25.78
C LEU A 11 -15.64 26.38 25.47
N TRP A 12 -15.39 26.64 24.18
CA TRP A 12 -14.57 27.77 23.71
C TRP A 12 -15.24 28.45 22.49
N PRO A 13 -14.94 29.74 22.22
CA PRO A 13 -15.64 30.54 21.23
C PRO A 13 -15.19 30.26 19.77
N GLU A 14 -16.03 30.70 18.82
CA GLU A 14 -15.98 30.54 17.35
C GLU A 14 -14.59 30.33 16.72
N TYR A 15 -14.47 29.31 15.84
CA TYR A 15 -13.22 28.95 15.17
C TYR A 15 -13.31 29.06 13.63
N HIS A 16 -12.19 29.45 13.02
CA HIS A 16 -11.94 29.41 11.59
C HIS A 16 -11.00 28.24 11.25
N ILE A 17 -11.37 27.39 10.30
CA ILE A 17 -10.54 26.29 9.82
C ILE A 17 -9.82 26.72 8.53
N PHE A 18 -8.49 26.60 8.52
CA PHE A 18 -7.65 26.87 7.35
C PHE A 18 -7.14 25.55 6.78
N PHE A 19 -7.51 25.24 5.54
CA PHE A 19 -6.92 24.12 4.81
C PHE A 19 -5.73 24.63 3.98
N ARG A 20 -4.57 23.99 4.12
CA ARG A 20 -3.39 24.27 3.29
C ARG A 20 -3.16 23.09 2.34
N ASN A 21 -3.39 23.30 1.04
CA ASN A 21 -2.93 22.40 -0.01
C ASN A 21 -1.63 22.98 -0.64
N ARG A 22 -0.88 22.16 -1.38
CA ARG A 22 0.39 22.46 -2.07
C ARG A 22 0.32 23.59 -3.10
N TYR A 23 -0.86 24.15 -3.36
CA TYR A 23 -1.11 25.30 -4.24
C TYR A 23 -1.98 26.31 -3.48
N ASP A 24 -1.41 27.45 -3.08
CA ASP A 24 -2.00 28.48 -2.19
C ASP A 24 -3.39 28.99 -2.62
N TYR A 25 -4.47 28.35 -2.15
CA TYR A 25 -5.82 28.92 -2.10
C TYR A 25 -6.44 28.67 -0.73
N VAL A 26 -6.98 29.71 -0.10
CA VAL A 26 -7.60 29.69 1.23
C VAL A 26 -9.11 29.87 1.08
N TYR A 27 -9.89 28.88 1.51
CA TYR A 27 -11.33 29.03 1.79
C TYR A 27 -11.56 29.02 3.30
N THR A 28 -12.47 29.86 3.78
CA THR A 28 -12.84 29.94 5.21
C THR A 28 -14.17 29.26 5.43
N MET A 29 -14.22 28.23 6.29
CA MET A 29 -15.48 27.68 6.82
C MET A 29 -15.57 28.02 8.32
N VAL A 30 -16.71 28.60 8.73
CA VAL A 30 -17.01 28.89 10.13
C VAL A 30 -17.70 27.67 10.73
N VAL A 31 -17.09 27.04 11.72
CA VAL A 31 -17.66 25.88 12.43
C VAL A 31 -17.81 26.24 13.90
N LYS A 32 -19.05 26.23 14.40
CA LYS A 32 -19.39 26.77 15.73
C LYS A 32 -19.23 25.78 16.88
N GLN A 33 -19.15 24.47 16.66
CA GLN A 33 -18.96 23.48 17.72
C GLN A 33 -18.26 22.22 17.18
N VAL A 34 -17.27 21.69 17.92
CA VAL A 34 -16.75 20.33 17.70
C VAL A 34 -17.12 19.51 18.93
N GLN A 35 -18.22 18.76 18.84
CA GLN A 35 -18.41 17.62 19.73
C GLN A 35 -17.41 16.55 19.30
N THR A 36 -16.41 16.25 20.13
CA THR A 36 -15.54 15.09 19.89
C THR A 36 -16.27 13.84 20.35
N ASP A 37 -17.15 13.31 19.50
CA ASP A 37 -17.90 12.06 19.70
C ASP A 37 -17.00 10.80 19.61
N GLY A 38 -15.76 10.89 20.11
CA GLY A 38 -14.73 9.86 19.93
C GLY A 38 -14.08 9.88 18.54
N THR A 39 -14.38 10.87 17.70
CA THR A 39 -13.85 11.01 16.32
C THR A 39 -12.36 11.38 16.29
N PHE A 40 -11.87 12.11 17.30
CA PHE A 40 -10.46 12.51 17.41
C PHE A 40 -9.91 12.18 18.80
N VAL A 41 -8.63 11.83 18.86
CA VAL A 41 -7.90 11.48 20.09
C VAL A 41 -6.58 12.25 20.18
N THR A 42 -6.11 12.48 21.40
CA THR A 42 -4.79 13.09 21.60
C THR A 42 -3.67 12.12 21.20
N VAL A 43 -2.46 12.66 20.97
CA VAL A 43 -1.25 11.84 20.74
C VAL A 43 -1.03 10.81 21.85
N ALA A 44 -1.28 11.17 23.11
CA ALA A 44 -1.12 10.26 24.25
C ALA A 44 -2.15 9.13 24.25
N GLN A 45 -3.41 9.45 23.93
CA GLN A 45 -4.48 8.45 23.79
C GLN A 45 -4.23 7.52 22.59
N ALA A 46 -3.79 8.06 21.45
CA ALA A 46 -3.39 7.27 20.29
C ALA A 46 -2.21 6.34 20.62
N ALA A 47 -1.19 6.84 21.32
CA ALA A 47 -0.03 6.05 21.76
C ALA A 47 -0.44 4.86 22.64
N SER A 48 -1.31 5.12 23.63
CA SER A 48 -1.86 4.08 24.51
C SER A 48 -2.68 3.03 23.72
N ARG A 49 -3.56 3.47 22.81
CA ARG A 49 -4.40 2.56 21.99
C ARG A 49 -3.58 1.70 21.01
N LEU A 50 -2.47 2.22 20.51
CA LEU A 50 -1.60 1.54 19.55
C LEU A 50 -0.47 0.72 20.21
N GLY A 51 -0.20 0.95 21.49
CA GLY A 51 0.94 0.35 22.20
C GLY A 51 2.29 0.81 21.65
N ILE A 52 2.42 2.08 21.26
CA ILE A 52 3.65 2.68 20.72
C ILE A 52 3.98 3.99 21.44
N SER A 53 5.19 4.53 21.26
CA SER A 53 5.57 5.78 21.90
C SER A 53 4.86 7.01 21.28
N PRO A 54 4.59 8.08 22.05
CA PRO A 54 4.07 9.35 21.53
C PRO A 54 4.92 9.93 20.40
N ARG A 55 6.25 9.76 20.46
CA ARG A 55 7.17 10.15 19.40
C ARG A 55 6.88 9.40 18.09
N ARG A 56 6.57 8.10 18.16
CA ARG A 56 6.23 7.30 16.98
C ARG A 56 4.88 7.71 16.39
N VAL A 57 3.90 8.06 17.22
CA VAL A 57 2.61 8.61 16.77
C VAL A 57 2.82 9.90 15.97
N ARG A 58 3.64 10.84 16.48
CA ARG A 58 3.96 12.08 15.75
C ARG A 58 4.66 11.81 14.42
N ALA A 59 5.62 10.88 14.40
CA ALA A 59 6.26 10.49 13.15
C ALA A 59 5.29 9.87 12.14
N LEU A 60 4.31 9.06 12.59
CA LEU A 60 3.27 8.50 11.71
C LEU A 60 2.32 9.58 11.17
N ALA A 61 2.02 10.59 11.98
CA ALA A 61 1.24 11.76 11.59
C ALA A 61 1.99 12.62 10.57
N GLU A 62 3.27 12.93 10.80
CA GLU A 62 4.14 13.64 9.85
C GLU A 62 4.30 12.89 8.52
N GLN A 63 4.31 11.56 8.56
CA GLN A 63 4.36 10.68 7.38
C GLN A 63 2.99 10.52 6.67
N GLY A 64 1.93 11.16 7.18
CA GLY A 64 0.57 11.04 6.64
C GLY A 64 -0.08 9.66 6.84
N THR A 65 0.53 8.79 7.65
CA THR A 65 0.00 7.45 7.95
C THR A 65 -1.14 7.48 8.98
N LEU A 66 -1.14 8.48 9.86
CA LEU A 66 -2.27 8.78 10.74
C LEU A 66 -2.85 10.12 10.31
N SER A 67 -4.17 10.18 10.13
CA SER A 67 -4.87 11.41 9.73
C SER A 67 -4.94 12.37 10.90
N VAL A 68 -4.60 13.63 10.65
CA VAL A 68 -4.50 14.69 11.66
C VAL A 68 -5.58 15.73 11.43
N ALA A 69 -6.15 16.25 12.51
CA ALA A 69 -6.82 17.55 12.50
C ALA A 69 -5.96 18.53 13.28
N ASP A 70 -5.51 19.61 12.62
CA ASP A 70 -4.70 20.64 13.27
C ASP A 70 -5.63 21.70 13.87
N ILE A 71 -5.72 21.73 15.20
CA ILE A 71 -6.37 22.83 15.92
C ILE A 71 -5.28 23.85 16.21
N ALA A 72 -5.35 24.97 15.49
CA ALA A 72 -4.53 26.17 15.62
C ALA A 72 -3.52 26.13 16.78
N GLN A 73 -2.31 25.66 16.47
CA GLN A 73 -1.03 25.92 17.14
C GLN A 73 -0.74 25.34 18.53
N ARG A 74 -1.58 24.50 19.17
CA ARG A 74 -1.19 23.92 20.49
C ARG A 74 -1.46 22.44 20.76
N SER A 75 -2.23 21.73 19.93
CA SER A 75 -2.44 20.29 20.17
C SER A 75 -2.73 19.49 18.91
N LEU A 76 -1.83 18.55 18.58
CA LEU A 76 -2.00 17.58 17.51
C LEU A 76 -3.10 16.58 17.88
N LEU A 77 -4.21 16.58 17.14
CA LEU A 77 -5.27 15.58 17.27
C LEU A 77 -5.20 14.56 16.14
N ILE A 78 -5.36 13.30 16.50
CA ILE A 78 -5.33 12.17 15.56
C ILE A 78 -6.75 11.67 15.36
N SER A 79 -7.17 11.47 14.12
CA SER A 79 -8.47 10.83 13.82
C SER A 79 -8.49 9.42 14.42
N ASN A 80 -9.50 9.13 15.23
CA ASN A 80 -9.68 7.83 15.85
C ASN A 80 -9.92 6.74 14.80
N GLU A 81 -10.57 7.06 13.69
CA GLU A 81 -10.73 6.15 12.55
C GLU A 81 -9.36 5.71 12.01
N SER A 82 -8.44 6.67 11.79
CA SER A 82 -7.08 6.35 11.33
C SER A 82 -6.28 5.54 12.35
N VAL A 83 -6.52 5.74 13.65
CA VAL A 83 -5.92 4.93 14.73
C VAL A 83 -6.46 3.49 14.70
N LEU A 84 -7.78 3.31 14.55
CA LEU A 84 -8.41 2.00 14.47
C LEU A 84 -7.98 1.25 13.21
N ALA A 85 -7.93 1.93 12.05
CA ALA A 85 -7.42 1.37 10.80
C ALA A 85 -5.94 0.96 10.93
N TYR A 86 -5.11 1.79 11.55
CA TYR A 86 -3.70 1.47 11.80
C TYR A 86 -3.54 0.29 12.75
N ARG A 87 -4.38 0.17 13.78
CA ARG A 87 -4.36 -0.94 14.74
C ARG A 87 -4.84 -2.26 14.13
N ALA A 88 -5.84 -2.21 13.26
CA ALA A 88 -6.35 -3.35 12.52
C ALA A 88 -5.33 -3.84 11.47
N ARG A 89 -4.36 -2.99 11.10
CA ARG A 89 -3.27 -3.37 10.21
C ARG A 89 -2.43 -4.48 10.89
N PRO A 90 -2.19 -5.60 10.21
CA PRO A 90 -1.31 -6.65 10.71
C PRO A 90 0.03 -6.03 11.09
N ARG A 91 0.47 -6.22 12.34
CA ARG A 91 1.81 -5.78 12.77
C ARG A 91 2.82 -6.44 11.84
N SER A 92 3.56 -5.62 11.07
CA SER A 92 4.36 -6.09 9.95
C SER A 92 5.26 -7.26 10.36
N ALA A 93 5.29 -8.30 9.53
CA ALA A 93 6.27 -9.37 9.58
C ALA A 93 7.68 -8.78 9.41
N GLY A 94 8.33 -8.41 10.51
CA GLY A 94 9.69 -7.89 10.53
C GLY A 94 9.99 -6.75 9.54
N ARG A 95 11.29 -6.62 9.20
CA ARG A 95 11.76 -5.66 8.18
C ARG A 95 11.33 -6.16 6.80
N PRO A 96 10.68 -5.33 5.95
CA PRO A 96 10.36 -5.70 4.58
C PRO A 96 11.63 -6.07 3.80
N LEU A 97 11.46 -6.97 2.84
CA LEU A 97 12.49 -7.33 1.88
C LEU A 97 12.86 -6.11 1.03
N SER A 98 14.12 -6.08 0.58
CA SER A 98 14.52 -5.14 -0.47
C SER A 98 13.78 -5.46 -1.76
N SER A 99 13.65 -4.48 -2.67
CA SER A 99 12.95 -4.67 -3.95
C SER A 99 13.43 -5.93 -4.71
N ARG A 100 14.75 -6.11 -4.84
CA ARG A 100 15.38 -7.29 -5.44
C ARG A 100 14.96 -8.62 -4.80
N MET A 101 14.94 -8.66 -3.47
CA MET A 101 14.59 -9.87 -2.71
C MET A 101 13.08 -10.12 -2.69
N ALA A 102 12.27 -9.06 -2.72
CA ALA A 102 10.82 -9.15 -2.82
C ALA A 102 10.40 -9.77 -4.16
N PHE A 103 10.95 -9.29 -5.28
CA PHE A 103 10.72 -9.92 -6.58
C PHE A 103 11.23 -11.35 -6.63
N ALA A 104 12.38 -11.66 -6.00
CA ALA A 104 12.86 -13.03 -5.92
C ALA A 104 11.86 -13.97 -5.23
N ALA A 105 11.26 -13.55 -4.11
CA ALA A 105 10.23 -14.33 -3.43
C ALA A 105 9.01 -14.57 -4.34
N LEU A 106 8.55 -13.53 -5.01
CA LEU A 106 7.41 -13.59 -5.92
C LEU A 106 7.70 -14.41 -7.19
N TYR A 107 8.94 -14.46 -7.69
CA TYR A 107 9.26 -15.33 -8.82
C TYR A 107 9.37 -16.79 -8.38
N LEU A 108 10.04 -17.05 -7.25
CA LEU A 108 10.27 -18.41 -6.78
C LEU A 108 8.98 -19.15 -6.38
N ILE A 109 7.99 -18.44 -5.82
CA ILE A 109 6.71 -19.05 -5.42
C ILE A 109 5.94 -19.65 -6.62
N VAL A 110 6.04 -19.04 -7.79
CA VAL A 110 5.43 -19.55 -9.04
C VAL A 110 6.39 -20.43 -9.85
N GLY A 111 7.55 -20.78 -9.29
CA GLY A 111 8.55 -21.61 -9.95
C GLY A 111 9.37 -20.91 -11.04
N LEU A 112 9.30 -19.58 -11.14
CA LEU A 112 10.12 -18.82 -12.08
C LEU A 112 11.56 -18.68 -11.56
N PRO A 113 12.56 -18.67 -12.47
CA PRO A 113 13.94 -18.51 -12.07
C PRO A 113 14.21 -17.07 -11.62
N ALA A 114 14.69 -16.91 -10.38
CA ALA A 114 15.30 -15.67 -9.92
C ALA A 114 16.81 -15.72 -10.20
N THR A 115 17.24 -15.33 -11.40
CA THR A 115 18.65 -15.40 -11.84
C THR A 115 19.55 -14.32 -11.22
N TRP A 116 18.95 -13.29 -10.63
CA TRP A 116 19.63 -12.14 -10.01
C TRP A 116 19.92 -12.29 -8.51
N ILE A 117 19.73 -13.49 -7.95
CA ILE A 117 20.05 -13.79 -6.55
C ILE A 117 21.06 -14.93 -6.47
N THR A 118 21.85 -14.93 -5.39
CA THR A 118 22.82 -15.99 -5.12
C THR A 118 22.14 -17.28 -4.65
N PRO A 119 22.81 -18.45 -4.71
CA PRO A 119 22.27 -19.69 -4.16
C PRO A 119 21.91 -19.60 -2.66
N GLN A 120 22.72 -18.89 -1.87
CA GLN A 120 22.46 -18.68 -0.44
C GLN A 120 21.20 -17.82 -0.20
N GLU A 121 21.02 -16.75 -0.98
CA GLU A 121 19.81 -15.92 -0.95
C GLU A 121 18.58 -16.72 -1.38
N ARG A 122 18.71 -17.55 -2.42
CA ARG A 122 17.64 -18.45 -2.88
C ARG A 122 17.22 -19.41 -1.77
N TYR A 123 18.18 -20.05 -1.10
CA TYR A 123 17.91 -20.94 0.03
C TYR A 123 17.15 -20.21 1.16
N ARG A 124 17.60 -19.02 1.54
CA ARG A 124 16.94 -18.18 2.56
C ARG A 124 15.50 -17.84 2.18
N ILE A 125 15.25 -17.42 0.94
CA ILE A 125 13.91 -17.08 0.47
C ILE A 125 13.00 -18.32 0.41
N ARG A 126 13.48 -19.45 -0.11
CA ARG A 126 12.69 -20.68 -0.13
C ARG A 126 12.30 -21.12 1.28
N THR A 127 13.23 -21.06 2.23
CA THR A 127 12.96 -21.38 3.64
C THR A 127 11.89 -20.45 4.22
N MET A 128 11.97 -19.15 3.92
CA MET A 128 10.97 -18.18 4.37
C MET A 128 9.59 -18.42 3.71
N LEU A 129 9.53 -18.76 2.42
CA LEU A 129 8.28 -19.08 1.72
C LEU A 129 7.55 -20.31 2.31
N LYS A 130 8.29 -21.29 2.85
CA LYS A 130 7.69 -22.47 3.50
C LYS A 130 6.98 -22.16 4.81
N LEU A 131 7.37 -21.07 5.48
CA LEU A 131 6.93 -20.72 6.83
C LEU A 131 6.00 -19.51 6.88
N THR A 132 5.74 -18.88 5.73
CA THR A 132 4.91 -17.68 5.62
C THR A 132 3.48 -18.05 5.24
N ASP A 133 2.56 -17.14 5.58
CA ASP A 133 1.21 -17.10 5.02
C ASP A 133 1.10 -15.96 3.98
N ALA A 134 -0.02 -15.88 3.26
CA ALA A 134 -0.25 -14.89 2.21
C ALA A 134 -0.12 -13.44 2.71
N ARG A 135 -0.64 -13.16 3.92
CA ARG A 135 -0.64 -11.82 4.51
C ARG A 135 0.76 -11.37 4.91
N ARG A 136 1.53 -12.26 5.54
CA ARG A 136 2.94 -12.05 5.88
C ARG A 136 3.80 -11.90 4.63
N LEU A 137 3.54 -12.69 3.59
CA LEU A 137 4.25 -12.57 2.32
C LEU A 137 3.97 -11.21 1.67
N SER A 138 2.70 -10.80 1.58
CA SER A 138 2.30 -9.48 1.06
C SER A 138 3.03 -8.36 1.82
N GLU A 139 3.00 -8.39 3.15
CA GLU A 139 3.70 -7.41 3.98
C GLU A 139 5.24 -7.44 3.78
N ALA A 140 5.83 -8.62 3.63
CA ALA A 140 7.27 -8.77 3.39
C ALA A 140 7.71 -8.16 2.05
N VAL A 141 6.86 -8.23 1.03
CA VAL A 141 7.15 -7.74 -0.34
C VAL A 141 6.61 -6.33 -0.63
N ARG A 142 6.02 -5.64 0.36
CA ARG A 142 5.41 -4.30 0.21
C ARG A 142 6.36 -3.20 -0.29
N LYS A 143 7.68 -3.40 -0.18
CA LYS A 143 8.70 -2.47 -0.70
C LYS A 143 9.27 -2.89 -2.06
N ARG A 144 8.59 -3.77 -2.80
CA ARG A 144 9.00 -4.17 -4.17
C ARG A 144 9.00 -2.99 -5.14
N ALA A 145 8.00 -2.13 -5.03
CA ALA A 145 7.80 -0.93 -5.84
C ALA A 145 7.01 0.11 -5.04
N THR A 146 7.05 1.36 -5.51
CA THR A 146 6.23 2.46 -5.00
C THR A 146 5.02 2.61 -5.90
N ARG A 147 3.81 2.43 -5.35
CA ARG A 147 2.55 2.61 -6.07
C ARG A 147 2.15 4.08 -6.03
N THR A 148 1.96 4.69 -7.21
CA THR A 148 1.52 6.09 -7.33
C THR A 148 0.38 6.20 -8.34
N CYS A 149 -0.65 6.97 -7.98
CA CYS A 149 -1.81 7.23 -8.82
C CYS A 149 -1.63 8.53 -9.61
N PHE A 150 -2.04 8.50 -10.87
CA PHE A 150 -1.95 9.63 -11.79
C PHE A 150 -3.26 9.81 -12.56
N TRP A 151 -3.52 11.05 -12.92
CA TRP A 151 -4.37 11.40 -14.04
C TRP A 151 -3.50 11.66 -15.27
N ALA A 152 -3.89 11.09 -16.38
CA ALA A 152 -3.31 11.28 -17.70
C ALA A 152 -4.43 11.40 -18.73
N HIS A 153 -4.25 12.28 -19.71
CA HIS A 153 -5.16 12.39 -20.85
C HIS A 153 -5.10 11.12 -21.72
N HIS A 154 -6.18 10.79 -22.45
CA HIS A 154 -6.24 9.56 -23.25
C HIS A 154 -5.09 9.40 -24.25
N SER A 155 -4.65 10.51 -24.87
CA SER A 155 -3.49 10.50 -25.79
C SER A 155 -2.19 10.11 -25.09
N ASP A 156 -1.99 10.57 -23.84
CA ASP A 156 -0.80 10.22 -23.06
C ASP A 156 -0.85 8.76 -22.62
N ILE A 157 -2.03 8.23 -22.24
CA ILE A 157 -2.21 6.82 -21.90
C ILE A 157 -1.74 5.90 -23.04
N GLN A 158 -2.07 6.23 -24.29
CA GLN A 158 -1.65 5.42 -25.45
C GLN A 158 -0.12 5.43 -25.65
N ALA A 159 0.53 6.57 -25.40
CA ALA A 159 1.98 6.68 -25.46
C ALA A 159 2.65 5.92 -24.30
N ILE A 160 2.12 6.09 -23.09
CA ILE A 160 2.64 5.51 -21.85
C ILE A 160 2.52 3.98 -21.85
N ARG A 161 1.46 3.41 -22.44
CA ARG A 161 1.23 1.95 -22.50
C ARG A 161 2.44 1.17 -23.03
N ARG A 162 3.27 1.77 -23.88
CA ARG A 162 4.49 1.14 -24.46
C ARG A 162 5.65 1.00 -23.47
N TYR A 163 5.60 1.72 -22.36
CA TYR A 163 6.66 1.78 -21.34
C TYR A 163 6.30 1.05 -20.05
N ILE A 164 5.04 0.62 -19.93
CA ILE A 164 4.49 0.00 -18.73
C ILE A 164 4.38 -1.50 -18.95
N THR A 165 4.85 -2.27 -17.97
CA THR A 165 4.60 -3.71 -17.90
C THR A 165 3.33 -3.95 -17.08
N PRO A 166 2.23 -4.43 -17.69
CA PRO A 166 0.96 -4.73 -17.02
C PRO A 166 1.08 -5.46 -15.68
N SER A 167 0.26 -5.05 -14.70
CA SER A 167 0.07 -5.76 -13.42
C SER A 167 -1.33 -6.43 -13.33
N GLY A 168 -1.83 -6.70 -12.11
CA GLY A 168 -2.87 -7.69 -11.79
C GLY A 168 -4.31 -7.33 -12.13
N CYS A 169 -4.56 -6.09 -12.54
CA CYS A 169 -5.88 -5.65 -12.97
C CYS A 169 -5.80 -5.06 -14.39
N THR A 170 -5.30 -5.86 -15.33
CA THR A 170 -5.39 -5.60 -16.77
C THR A 170 -6.34 -6.58 -17.44
N ASP A 171 -6.72 -6.32 -18.70
CA ASP A 171 -7.66 -7.12 -19.47
C ASP A 171 -7.37 -8.63 -19.45
N GLN A 172 -6.10 -9.03 -19.38
CA GLN A 172 -5.68 -10.45 -19.41
C GLN A 172 -5.50 -11.06 -18.01
N THR A 173 -5.23 -10.24 -17.00
CA THR A 173 -4.93 -10.71 -15.63
C THR A 173 -6.16 -10.69 -14.73
N ALA A 174 -7.06 -9.72 -14.87
CA ALA A 174 -8.26 -9.57 -14.04
C ALA A 174 -9.14 -10.84 -13.98
N PRO A 175 -9.39 -11.57 -15.09
CA PRO A 175 -10.14 -12.83 -15.04
C PRO A 175 -9.50 -13.90 -14.16
N ARG A 176 -8.16 -13.90 -14.02
CA ARG A 176 -7.45 -14.86 -13.15
C ARG A 176 -7.67 -14.60 -11.67
N PHE A 177 -8.11 -13.39 -11.33
CA PHE A 177 -8.49 -12.99 -9.97
C PHE A 177 -10.02 -12.91 -9.79
N GLN A 178 -10.81 -13.30 -10.80
CA GLN A 178 -12.27 -13.18 -10.80
C GLN A 178 -12.73 -11.72 -10.64
N LEU A 179 -11.98 -10.78 -11.20
CA LEU A 179 -12.25 -9.35 -11.19
C LEU A 179 -12.61 -8.86 -12.60
N GLU A 180 -13.37 -7.77 -12.66
CA GLU A 180 -13.59 -7.04 -13.92
C GLU A 180 -12.35 -6.17 -14.24
N PRO A 181 -11.91 -6.11 -15.51
CA PRO A 181 -10.81 -5.23 -15.89
C PRO A 181 -11.19 -3.76 -15.62
N PRO A 182 -10.41 -3.02 -14.81
CA PRO A 182 -10.63 -1.60 -14.66
C PRO A 182 -10.26 -0.86 -15.95
N SER A 183 -10.90 0.28 -16.20
CA SER A 183 -10.57 1.19 -17.31
C SER A 183 -9.25 1.98 -17.10
N ILE A 184 -8.43 1.55 -16.13
CA ILE A 184 -7.22 2.23 -15.68
C ILE A 184 -6.00 1.50 -16.24
N LEU A 185 -5.02 2.25 -16.74
CA LEU A 185 -3.73 1.67 -17.10
C LEU A 185 -2.92 1.44 -15.82
N GLU A 186 -2.61 0.20 -15.46
CA GLU A 186 -1.81 -0.14 -14.29
C GLU A 186 -0.62 -1.02 -14.65
N GLY A 187 0.57 -0.69 -14.13
CA GLY A 187 1.71 -1.59 -14.25
C GLY A 187 3.04 -1.02 -13.75
N TYR A 188 4.10 -1.78 -14.00
CA TYR A 188 5.44 -1.51 -13.52
C TYR A 188 6.26 -0.68 -14.49
N VAL A 189 7.10 0.17 -13.91
CA VAL A 189 8.14 0.94 -14.59
C VAL A 189 9.39 0.97 -13.73
N SER A 190 10.56 1.13 -14.36
CA SER A 190 11.77 1.46 -13.62
C SER A 190 11.73 2.91 -13.11
N THR A 191 12.62 3.24 -12.18
CA THR A 191 12.74 4.60 -11.66
C THR A 191 13.14 5.59 -12.76
N GLU A 192 14.03 5.16 -13.67
CA GLU A 192 14.48 5.94 -14.82
C GLU A 192 13.34 6.19 -15.81
N THR A 193 12.56 5.14 -16.14
CA THR A 193 11.41 5.25 -17.03
C THR A 193 10.31 6.11 -16.42
N SER A 194 10.03 5.96 -15.12
CA SER A 194 9.09 6.84 -14.41
C SER A 194 9.50 8.32 -14.51
N ALA A 195 10.78 8.62 -14.26
CA ALA A 195 11.31 9.97 -14.37
C ALA A 195 11.27 10.51 -15.81
N PHE A 196 11.50 9.65 -16.81
CA PHE A 196 11.35 9.99 -18.23
C PHE A 196 9.90 10.35 -18.57
N LEU A 197 8.94 9.53 -18.16
CA LEU A 197 7.51 9.75 -18.44
C LEU A 197 7.00 11.04 -17.77
N MET A 198 7.37 11.29 -16.51
CA MET A 198 7.05 12.53 -15.78
C MET A 198 7.53 13.80 -16.50
N LYS A 199 8.63 13.71 -17.27
CA LYS A 199 9.18 14.86 -18.02
C LYS A 199 8.58 15.03 -19.41
N ARG A 200 8.08 13.95 -20.01
CA ARG A 200 7.68 13.90 -21.43
C ARG A 200 6.17 13.91 -21.64
N THR A 201 5.39 13.72 -20.59
CA THR A 201 3.93 13.63 -20.63
C THR A 201 3.31 14.59 -19.61
N PHE A 202 2.03 14.92 -19.78
CA PHE A 202 1.30 15.82 -18.88
C PHE A 202 0.57 15.09 -17.75
N ILE A 203 1.21 14.05 -17.19
CA ILE A 203 0.64 13.29 -16.08
C ILE A 203 0.62 14.11 -14.78
N ARG A 204 -0.47 13.99 -14.03
CA ARG A 204 -0.70 14.70 -12.76
C ARG A 204 -0.84 13.70 -11.63
N GLU A 205 0.02 13.79 -10.64
CA GLU A 205 0.01 12.90 -9.48
C GLU A 205 -1.20 13.15 -8.57
N ASN A 206 -1.72 12.09 -7.93
CA ASN A 206 -2.74 12.13 -6.87
C ASN A 206 -3.98 12.96 -7.23
N THR A 207 -4.35 12.95 -8.52
CA THR A 207 -5.52 13.65 -9.07
C THR A 207 -6.67 12.68 -9.30
N SER A 208 -7.90 13.09 -9.00
CA SER A 208 -9.13 12.35 -9.32
C SER A 208 -9.76 12.89 -10.60
N PRO A 209 -10.21 12.03 -11.56
CA PRO A 209 -10.17 10.56 -11.51
C PRO A 209 -8.75 10.01 -11.75
N THR A 210 -8.46 8.82 -11.22
CA THR A 210 -7.21 8.10 -11.55
C THR A 210 -7.39 7.39 -12.89
N THR A 211 -6.48 7.62 -13.83
CA THR A 211 -6.46 6.94 -15.15
C THR A 211 -5.19 6.12 -15.36
N LEU A 212 -4.18 6.31 -14.52
CA LEU A 212 -2.89 5.61 -14.56
C LEU A 212 -2.43 5.28 -13.14
N ILE A 213 -1.97 4.04 -12.93
CA ILE A 213 -1.26 3.62 -11.72
C ILE A 213 0.12 3.10 -12.14
N MET A 214 1.18 3.72 -11.61
CA MET A 214 2.54 3.24 -11.83
C MET A 214 3.10 2.61 -10.55
N HIS A 215 3.64 1.41 -10.70
CA HIS A 215 4.46 0.72 -9.72
C HIS A 215 5.93 0.98 -10.05
N THR A 216 6.50 2.03 -9.48
CA THR A 216 7.88 2.42 -9.75
C THR A 216 8.84 1.56 -8.92
N ALA A 217 9.63 0.74 -9.60
CA ALA A 217 10.59 -0.17 -8.98
C ALA A 217 12.03 0.31 -9.15
N ASN A 218 12.81 0.21 -8.07
CA ASN A 218 14.26 0.48 -8.05
C ASN A 218 15.04 -0.68 -8.67
N PHE A 219 14.44 -1.87 -8.69
CA PHE A 219 14.93 -3.05 -9.35
C PHE A 219 13.73 -3.69 -10.06
N LEU A 220 13.74 -3.72 -11.39
CA LEU A 220 12.71 -4.40 -12.16
C LEU A 220 13.32 -5.66 -12.79
N PRO A 221 12.89 -6.88 -12.37
CA PRO A 221 13.43 -8.11 -12.91
C PRO A 221 13.08 -8.30 -14.39
N PRO A 222 13.78 -9.20 -15.11
CA PRO A 222 13.34 -9.66 -16.42
C PRO A 222 11.89 -10.14 -16.37
N HIS A 223 11.07 -9.61 -17.26
CA HIS A 223 9.63 -9.87 -17.33
C HIS A 223 9.22 -10.14 -18.77
N GLY A 224 8.07 -10.80 -18.94
CA GLY A 224 7.46 -11.03 -20.24
C GLY A 224 6.60 -9.83 -20.65
N GLN A 225 5.55 -10.09 -21.40
CA GLN A 225 4.56 -9.07 -21.76
C GLN A 225 3.80 -8.53 -20.53
N GLU A 226 3.75 -9.30 -19.43
CA GLU A 226 3.08 -8.93 -18.19
C GLU A 226 3.92 -9.38 -16.99
N MET A 227 3.64 -8.82 -15.82
CA MET A 227 4.24 -9.29 -14.58
C MET A 227 3.71 -10.68 -14.18
N PRO A 228 4.51 -11.50 -13.48
CA PRO A 228 4.05 -12.79 -13.01
C PRO A 228 2.82 -12.71 -12.11
N LEU A 229 1.99 -13.76 -12.11
CA LEU A 229 0.73 -13.81 -11.36
C LEU A 229 0.91 -13.53 -9.86
N SER A 230 2.01 -13.96 -9.27
CA SER A 230 2.37 -13.67 -7.88
C SER A 230 2.62 -12.18 -7.61
N VAL A 231 3.22 -11.46 -8.55
CA VAL A 231 3.44 -10.02 -8.45
C VAL A 231 2.11 -9.28 -8.53
N CYS A 232 1.29 -9.65 -9.51
CA CYS A 232 -0.08 -9.18 -9.65
C CYS A 232 -0.90 -9.40 -8.36
N ALA A 233 -0.82 -10.61 -7.78
CA ALA A 233 -1.51 -10.95 -6.54
C ALA A 233 -1.02 -10.09 -5.35
N ALA A 234 0.28 -9.80 -5.28
CA ALA A 234 0.83 -8.92 -4.24
C ALA A 234 0.39 -7.45 -4.41
N ASP A 235 0.18 -6.98 -5.63
CA ASP A 235 -0.37 -5.65 -5.91
C ASP A 235 -1.82 -5.56 -5.46
N LEU A 236 -2.65 -6.52 -5.89
CA LEU A 236 -4.06 -6.62 -5.49
C LEU A 236 -4.19 -6.75 -3.97
N ALA A 237 -3.38 -7.60 -3.32
CA ALA A 237 -3.38 -7.78 -1.86
C ALA A 237 -3.10 -6.46 -1.09
N GLN A 238 -2.46 -5.48 -1.73
CA GLN A 238 -2.13 -4.17 -1.16
C GLN A 238 -3.07 -3.06 -1.64
N SER A 239 -4.08 -3.40 -2.44
CA SER A 239 -5.11 -2.48 -2.89
C SER A 239 -5.94 -1.95 -1.71
N PRO A 240 -6.37 -0.68 -1.76
CA PRO A 240 -7.35 -0.16 -0.82
C PRO A 240 -8.75 -0.75 -1.00
N ASP A 241 -9.07 -1.35 -2.16
CA ASP A 241 -10.35 -2.02 -2.39
C ASP A 241 -10.36 -3.39 -1.68
N PRO A 242 -11.32 -3.65 -0.76
CA PRO A 242 -11.42 -4.94 -0.07
C PRO A 242 -11.59 -6.15 -1.02
N ARG A 243 -12.25 -5.98 -2.16
CA ARG A 243 -12.45 -7.07 -3.15
C ARG A 243 -11.14 -7.44 -3.82
N GLU A 244 -10.39 -6.44 -4.27
CA GLU A 244 -9.06 -6.64 -4.85
C GLU A 244 -8.09 -7.20 -3.80
N SER A 245 -8.10 -6.64 -2.58
CA SER A 245 -7.24 -7.11 -1.50
C SER A 245 -7.49 -8.57 -1.13
N ASN A 246 -8.76 -8.97 -1.02
CA ASN A 246 -9.11 -10.37 -0.75
C ASN A 246 -8.70 -11.29 -1.91
N ALA A 247 -9.01 -10.93 -3.17
CA ALA A 247 -8.64 -11.73 -4.33
C ALA A 247 -7.11 -11.92 -4.45
N GLY A 248 -6.33 -10.87 -4.15
CA GLY A 248 -4.87 -10.93 -4.12
C GLY A 248 -4.34 -11.85 -3.00
N LEU A 249 -4.91 -11.76 -1.80
CA LEU A 249 -4.52 -12.62 -0.67
C LEU A 249 -4.86 -14.09 -0.93
N ASP A 250 -6.05 -14.38 -1.46
CA ASP A 250 -6.49 -15.75 -1.78
C ASP A 250 -5.61 -16.38 -2.87
N MET A 251 -5.21 -15.59 -3.88
CA MET A 251 -4.26 -16.03 -4.90
C MET A 251 -2.87 -16.30 -4.31
N LEU A 252 -2.35 -15.41 -3.47
CA LEU A 252 -1.05 -15.64 -2.81
C LEU A 252 -1.08 -16.90 -1.94
N ASP A 253 -2.20 -17.16 -1.26
CA ASP A 253 -2.37 -18.35 -0.43
C ASP A 253 -2.36 -19.62 -1.29
N SER A 254 -3.11 -19.61 -2.41
CA SER A 254 -3.11 -20.71 -3.39
C SER A 254 -1.72 -21.00 -3.95
N LEU A 255 -0.97 -19.96 -4.29
CA LEU A 255 0.41 -20.07 -4.79
C LEU A 255 1.38 -20.62 -3.73
N LEU A 256 1.21 -20.26 -2.45
CA LEU A 256 2.02 -20.78 -1.35
C LEU A 256 1.76 -22.27 -1.13
N HIS A 257 0.49 -22.69 -1.17
CA HIS A 257 0.11 -24.10 -1.08
C HIS A 257 0.73 -24.92 -2.22
N ASP A 258 0.65 -24.41 -3.45
CA ASP A 258 1.26 -25.06 -4.61
C ASP A 258 2.79 -25.14 -4.53
N PHE A 259 3.43 -24.07 -4.06
CA PHE A 259 4.87 -24.04 -3.83
C PHE A 259 5.31 -25.13 -2.84
N ASN A 260 4.64 -25.21 -1.69
CA ASN A 260 4.93 -26.19 -0.65
C ASN A 260 4.67 -27.63 -1.12
N ARG A 261 3.58 -27.85 -1.87
CA ARG A 261 3.27 -29.15 -2.48
C ARG A 261 4.39 -29.59 -3.42
N LYS A 262 4.80 -28.74 -4.38
CA LYS A 262 5.85 -29.07 -5.35
C LYS A 262 7.22 -29.29 -4.71
N ASP A 263 7.56 -28.49 -3.70
CA ASP A 263 8.83 -28.64 -2.99
C ASP A 263 8.91 -29.98 -2.23
N ASN A 264 7.82 -30.38 -1.56
CA ASN A 264 7.76 -31.68 -0.88
C ASN A 264 7.88 -32.87 -1.86
N HIS A 265 7.33 -32.76 -3.07
CA HIS A 265 7.48 -33.79 -4.10
C HIS A 265 8.93 -33.88 -4.63
N ALA A 266 9.64 -32.76 -4.75
CA ALA A 266 11.04 -32.76 -5.17
C ALA A 266 11.96 -33.43 -4.14
N VAL A 267 11.67 -33.29 -2.84
CA VAL A 267 12.41 -33.94 -1.75
C VAL A 267 12.13 -35.44 -1.69
N ALA A 268 10.92 -35.90 -2.01
CA ALA A 268 10.55 -37.32 -1.96
C ALA A 268 11.12 -38.16 -3.12
N VAL A 269 11.59 -37.54 -4.19
CA VAL A 269 12.08 -38.19 -5.42
C VAL A 269 13.62 -38.11 -5.54
N SER A 270 14.30 -37.41 -4.61
CA SER A 270 15.76 -37.29 -4.55
C SER A 270 16.35 -38.22 -3.50
#